data_AF-A0A8S2S4W7-F1
#
_entry.id   AF-A0A8S2S4W7-F1
#
_cell.length_a   1.000
_cell.length_b   1.000
_cell.length_c   1.000
_cell.angle_alpha   90.00
_cell.angle_beta   90.00
_cell.angle_gamma   90.00
#
_symmetry.space_group_name_H-M   'P 1'
#
loop_
_entity.id
_entity.type
_entity.pdbx_description
1 polymer ?
#
loop_
_entity_poly.entity_id
_entity_poly.type
_entity_poly.pdbx_seq_one_letter_code
_entity_poly.pdbx_strand_id
1 'polypeptide(L)'
;NFVFEVYHHCAWGCRGLFIPIRYNSSRAKCIRCSFCDSFLSPNKFIFHSHRLPNVTYVQPDSPNFNAWRRHLRLHNPTQSEDLRDAWEDVKAMFNG
;
A
#
# COMPACT_ATOMS: atom_id res chain seq x y z
N ASN A 1 -2.96 15.54 10.22
CA ASN A 1 -2.92 14.07 10.38
C ASN A 1 -1.96 13.53 9.35
N PHE A 2 -0.88 12.86 9.76
CA PHE A 2 0.15 12.36 8.85
C PHE A 2 -0.33 11.10 8.12
N VAL A 3 -0.12 11.03 6.81
CA VAL A 3 -0.52 9.92 5.94
C VAL A 3 0.57 9.66 4.90
N PHE A 4 0.72 8.40 4.50
CA PHE A 4 1.58 8.05 3.36
C PHE A 4 0.70 7.84 2.12
N GLU A 5 1.03 8.54 1.04
CA GLU A 5 0.46 8.22 -0.28
C GLU A 5 1.15 6.99 -0.83
N VAL A 6 0.38 5.92 -1.05
CA VAL A 6 0.90 4.62 -1.45
C VAL A 6 0.24 4.13 -2.73
N TYR A 7 0.95 3.29 -3.48
CA TYR A 7 0.44 2.63 -4.65
C TYR A 7 1.06 1.24 -4.85
N HIS A 8 0.42 0.41 -5.65
CA HIS A 8 0.99 -0.82 -6.19
C HIS A 8 0.63 -0.99 -7.67
N HIS A 9 1.38 -1.82 -8.38
CA HIS A 9 1.16 -2.12 -9.81
C HIS A 9 0.51 -3.48 -10.07
N CYS A 10 0.36 -4.34 -9.06
CA CYS A 10 -0.23 -5.67 -9.23
C CYS A 10 -1.63 -5.60 -9.88
N ALA A 11 -1.94 -6.53 -10.79
CA ALA A 11 -3.15 -6.54 -11.60
C ALA A 11 -3.31 -5.22 -12.39
N TRP A 12 -4.34 -4.43 -12.13
CA TRP A 12 -4.54 -3.12 -12.77
C TRP A 12 -3.91 -1.95 -11.99
N GLY A 13 -3.24 -2.26 -10.88
CA GLY A 13 -2.73 -1.30 -9.92
C GLY A 13 -3.80 -0.64 -9.07
N CYS A 14 -3.36 0.03 -8.00
CA CYS A 14 -4.20 0.84 -7.14
C CYS A 14 -3.40 1.94 -6.44
N ARG A 15 -4.08 3.01 -6.03
CA ARG A 15 -3.55 4.09 -5.20
C ARG A 15 -4.38 4.21 -3.92
N GLY A 16 -3.74 4.62 -2.83
CA GLY A 16 -4.40 4.76 -1.54
C GLY A 16 -3.62 5.63 -0.57
N LEU A 17 -4.27 5.90 0.56
CA LEU A 17 -3.72 6.67 1.68
C LEU A 17 -3.52 5.71 2.85
N PHE A 18 -2.27 5.44 3.21
CA PHE A 18 -1.94 4.69 4.42
C PHE A 18 -1.99 5.63 5.61
N ILE A 19 -2.75 5.27 6.63
CA ILE A 19 -2.96 6.09 7.84
C ILE A 19 -2.26 5.40 9.02
N PRO A 20 -1.07 5.86 9.44
CA PRO A 20 -0.24 5.15 10.44
C PRO A 20 -0.92 4.96 11.78
N ILE A 21 -1.68 5.94 12.26
CA ILE A 21 -2.41 5.85 13.52
C ILE A 21 -3.46 4.72 13.56
N ARG A 22 -3.88 4.21 12.39
CA ARG A 22 -4.79 3.06 12.29
C ARG A 22 -4.06 1.72 12.21
N TYR A 23 -2.75 1.70 11.97
CA TYR A 23 -1.98 0.47 11.81
C TYR A 23 -1.51 -0.08 13.16
N ASN A 24 -2.48 -0.48 13.99
CA ASN A 24 -2.25 -1.01 15.34
C ASN A 24 -2.22 -2.55 15.41
N SER A 25 -2.38 -3.22 14.27
CA SER A 25 -2.24 -4.67 14.13
C SER A 25 -1.94 -5.03 12.67
N SER A 26 -1.34 -6.20 12.43
CA SER A 26 -1.01 -6.69 11.07
C SER A 26 -2.23 -6.81 10.14
N ARG A 27 -3.45 -6.91 10.70
CA ARG A 27 -4.72 -7.01 9.97
C ARG A 27 -5.52 -5.71 9.97
N ALA A 28 -5.01 -4.64 10.57
CA ALA A 28 -5.72 -3.37 10.65
C ALA A 28 -6.03 -2.82 9.26
N LYS A 29 -7.24 -2.27 9.09
CA LYS A 29 -7.67 -1.61 7.85
C LYS A 29 -7.14 -0.17 7.84
N CYS A 30 -5.85 -0.01 7.57
CA CYS A 30 -5.14 1.25 7.65
C CYS A 30 -4.96 1.97 6.30
N ILE A 31 -5.29 1.33 5.17
CA ILE A 31 -5.18 1.94 3.84
C ILE A 31 -6.55 2.27 3.31
N ARG A 32 -6.80 3.54 2.97
CA ARG A 32 -8.00 3.99 2.26
C ARG A 32 -7.73 3.98 0.76
N CYS A 33 -8.49 3.21 -0.01
CA CYS A 33 -8.41 3.25 -1.47
C CYS A 33 -8.84 4.63 -2.00
N SER A 34 -8.07 5.21 -2.92
CA SER A 34 -8.38 6.53 -3.50
C SER A 34 -9.48 6.48 -4.57
N PHE A 35 -9.90 5.28 -5.01
CA PHE A 35 -10.93 5.11 -6.06
C PHE A 35 -12.31 4.76 -5.51
N CYS A 36 -12.39 3.96 -4.44
CA CYS A 36 -13.66 3.47 -3.90
C CYS A 36 -13.80 3.68 -2.39
N ASP A 37 -12.91 4.47 -1.78
CA ASP A 37 -12.90 4.85 -0.35
C ASP A 37 -12.90 3.71 0.67
N SER A 38 -12.77 2.47 0.20
CA SER A 38 -12.77 1.27 1.03
C SER A 38 -11.48 1.18 1.85
N PHE A 39 -11.62 0.83 3.13
CA PHE A 39 -10.49 0.63 4.02
C PHE A 39 -10.02 -0.84 4.01
N LEU A 40 -8.74 -1.03 3.74
CA LEU A 40 -8.10 -2.32 3.51
C LEU A 40 -6.85 -2.46 4.39
N SER A 41 -6.53 -3.69 4.78
CA SER A 41 -5.21 -3.99 5.36
C SER A 41 -4.14 -4.01 4.26
N PRO A 42 -2.86 -3.86 4.60
CA PRO A 42 -1.79 -3.85 3.59
C PRO A 42 -1.80 -5.09 2.69
N ASN A 43 -2.00 -6.27 3.27
CA ASN A 43 -2.12 -7.54 2.54
C ASN A 43 -3.34 -7.59 1.62
N LYS A 44 -4.50 -7.05 2.05
CA LYS A 44 -5.69 -7.02 1.17
C LYS A 44 -5.56 -5.97 0.08
N PHE A 45 -4.87 -4.86 0.35
CA PHE A 45 -4.75 -3.75 -0.58
C PHE A 45 -4.00 -4.15 -1.86
N ILE A 46 -2.94 -4.95 -1.78
CA ILE A 46 -2.17 -5.38 -2.96
C ILE A 46 -2.94 -6.30 -3.94
N PHE A 47 -4.08 -6.86 -3.50
CA PHE A 47 -5.01 -7.62 -4.35
C PHE A 47 -6.24 -6.80 -4.78
N HIS A 48 -6.33 -5.56 -4.33
CA HIS A 48 -7.43 -4.66 -4.66
C HIS A 48 -6.98 -3.72 -5.79
N SER A 49 -7.59 -3.83 -6.97
CA SER A 49 -7.22 -3.01 -8.13
C SER A 49 -8.45 -2.47 -8.86
N HIS A 50 -8.26 -1.38 -9.62
CA HIS A 50 -9.30 -0.74 -10.42
C HIS A 50 -8.85 -0.64 -11.86
N ARG A 51 -9.68 -1.14 -12.79
CA ARG A 51 -9.38 -1.04 -14.22
C ARG A 51 -9.70 0.36 -14.72
N LEU A 52 -8.64 1.14 -14.97
CA LEU A 52 -8.73 2.48 -15.58
C LEU A 52 -8.40 2.40 -17.08
N PRO A 53 -8.79 3.39 -17.91
CA PRO A 53 -8.56 3.35 -19.35
C PRO A 53 -7.09 3.25 -19.77
N ASN A 54 -6.16 3.77 -18.96
CA ASN A 54 -4.74 3.93 -19.31
C ASN A 54 -3.80 2.99 -18.55
N VAL A 55 -4.31 1.92 -17.94
CA VAL A 55 -3.49 0.96 -17.17
C VAL A 55 -3.39 -0.38 -17.89
N THR A 56 -2.19 -0.94 -17.92
CA THR A 56 -1.94 -2.29 -18.43
C THR A 56 -1.99 -3.29 -17.27
N TYR A 57 -2.48 -4.50 -17.57
CA TYR A 57 -2.49 -5.56 -16.57
C TYR A 57 -1.07 -6.07 -16.31
N VAL A 58 -0.69 -6.11 -15.04
CA VAL A 58 0.57 -6.69 -14.57
C VAL A 58 0.26 -7.94 -13.77
N GLN A 59 0.80 -9.08 -14.21
CA GLN A 59 0.67 -10.33 -13.47
C GLN A 59 1.37 -10.21 -12.11
N PRO A 60 0.70 -10.49 -10.99
CA PRO A 60 1.34 -10.52 -9.68
C PRO A 60 2.40 -11.63 -9.64
N ASP A 61 3.64 -11.28 -9.35
CA ASP A 61 4.81 -12.16 -9.26
C ASP A 61 4.84 -13.01 -7.99
N SER A 62 3.89 -12.84 -7.07
CA SER A 62 3.86 -13.57 -5.80
C SER A 62 2.46 -13.99 -5.35
N PRO A 63 2.20 -15.30 -5.14
CA PRO A 63 1.00 -15.78 -4.47
C PRO A 63 1.06 -15.61 -2.94
N ASN A 64 2.19 -15.10 -2.40
CA ASN A 64 2.39 -14.95 -0.96
C ASN A 64 1.62 -13.73 -0.44
N PHE A 65 0.57 -13.98 0.36
CA PHE A 65 -0.24 -12.95 1.00
C PHE A 65 0.55 -11.98 1.88
N ASN A 66 1.78 -12.30 2.30
CA ASN A 66 2.65 -11.45 3.12
C ASN A 66 3.65 -10.63 2.29
N ALA A 67 3.52 -10.63 0.96
CA ALA A 67 4.42 -9.93 0.04
C ALA A 67 4.13 -8.42 -0.08
N TRP A 68 3.15 -7.86 0.67
CA TRP A 68 2.73 -6.47 0.51
C TRP A 68 3.88 -5.47 0.58
N ARG A 69 4.89 -5.72 1.43
CA ARG A 69 6.07 -4.86 1.61
C ARG A 69 6.88 -4.65 0.32
N ARG A 70 6.88 -5.64 -0.59
CA ARG A 70 7.57 -5.56 -1.89
C ARG A 70 6.74 -4.86 -2.96
N HIS A 71 5.42 -4.91 -2.84
CA HIS A 71 4.50 -4.38 -3.85
C HIS A 71 3.96 -2.99 -3.53
N LEU A 72 3.90 -2.61 -2.25
CA LEU A 72 3.40 -1.32 -1.81
C LEU A 72 4.53 -0.29 -1.71
N ARG A 73 4.43 0.76 -2.53
CA ARG A 73 5.44 1.81 -2.68
C ARG A 73 4.83 3.17 -2.35
N LEU A 74 5.65 4.12 -1.90
CA LEU A 74 5.25 5.52 -1.76
C LEU A 74 5.07 6.16 -3.13
N HIS A 75 4.08 7.03 -3.31
CA HIS A 75 3.84 7.71 -4.59
C HIS A 75 4.97 8.67 -4.98
N ASN A 76 5.51 9.43 -4.01
CA ASN A 76 6.52 10.46 -4.24
C ASN A 76 7.68 10.37 -3.21
N PRO A 77 8.44 9.27 -3.18
CA PRO A 77 9.48 9.05 -2.16
C PRO A 77 10.72 9.93 -2.33
N THR A 78 10.95 10.51 -3.52
CA THR A 78 12.15 11.29 -3.83
C THR A 78 12.19 12.67 -3.18
N GLN A 79 11.10 13.10 -2.53
CA GLN A 79 10.99 14.45 -1.96
C GLN A 79 11.43 14.52 -0.49
N SER A 80 11.59 13.40 0.22
CA SER A 80 11.97 13.41 1.65
C SER A 80 12.58 12.07 2.08
N GLU A 81 13.82 12.12 2.59
CA GLU A 81 14.50 10.98 3.20
C GLU A 81 13.78 10.51 4.47
N ASP A 82 13.39 11.45 5.34
CA ASP A 82 12.60 11.17 6.55
C ASP A 82 11.31 10.39 6.26
N LEU A 83 10.63 10.73 5.15
CA LEU A 83 9.40 10.03 4.73
C LEU A 83 9.70 8.57 4.33
N ARG A 84 10.83 8.33 3.69
CA ARG A 84 11.26 6.99 3.30
C ARG A 84 11.62 6.16 4.53
N ASP A 85 12.35 6.73 5.47
CA ASP A 85 12.75 6.04 6.69
C ASP A 85 11.53 5.70 7.55
N ALA A 86 10.62 6.67 7.75
CA ALA A 86 9.35 6.43 8.44
C ALA A 86 8.48 5.36 7.75
N TRP A 87 8.57 5.24 6.42
CA TRP A 87 7.85 4.19 5.68
C TRP A 87 8.47 2.80 5.87
N GLU A 88 9.80 2.70 5.94
CA GLU A 88 10.47 1.45 6.25
C GLU A 88 10.21 1.00 7.69
N ASP A 89 10.14 1.93 8.65
CA ASP A 89 9.71 1.64 10.03
C ASP A 89 8.29 1.05 10.09
N VAL A 90 7.35 1.61 9.31
CA VAL A 90 6.00 1.07 9.20
C VAL A 90 5.99 -0.35 8.65
N LYS A 91 6.81 -0.64 7.64
CA LYS A 91 6.94 -2.01 7.14
C LYS A 91 7.51 -2.94 8.21
N ALA A 92 8.42 -2.48 9.07
CA ALA A 92 9.05 -3.29 10.10
C ALA A 92 8.15 -3.64 11.31
N MET A 93 7.12 -2.82 11.57
CA MET A 93 6.33 -2.85 12.80
C MET A 93 5.68 -4.21 13.17
N PHE A 94 5.20 -4.98 12.19
CA PHE A 94 4.56 -6.29 12.43
C PHE A 94 5.22 -7.40 11.59
N ASN A 95 6.51 -7.66 11.85
CA ASN A 95 7.34 -8.64 11.15
C ASN A 95 7.47 -10.02 11.85
N GLY A 96 6.70 -10.26 12.92
CA GLY A 96 6.70 -11.53 13.68
C GLY A 96 6.01 -12.68 12.96
#